data_AF-A0A7W4E097-F1
#
_entry.id   AF-A0A7W4E097-F1
#
_cell.length_a   1.000
_cell.length_b   1.000
_cell.length_c   1.000
_cell.angle_alpha   90.00
_cell.angle_beta   90.00
_cell.angle_gamma   90.00
#
_symmetry.space_group_name_H-M   'P 1'
#
loop_
_entity.id
_entity.type
_entity.pdbx_description
1 polymer ?
#
loop_
_entity_poly.entity_id
_entity_poly.type
_entity_poly.pdbx_seq_one_letter_code
_entity_poly.pdbx_strand_id
1 'polypeptide(L)'
;MKNRKLLLLSFGISLIYVLLGTMVVLVSFPKFQTFGFSHEHPLWLPLAIFTLPVNILLFGLAMVDLSFSSIFILQTIVFLICWGVIHLMIKILLNKT
;
A
#
# COMPACT_ATOMS: atom_id res chain seq x y z
N MET A 1 4.12 16.66 22.42
CA MET A 1 5.05 15.81 21.63
C MET A 1 4.52 14.39 21.32
N LYS A 2 3.73 13.75 22.20
CA LYS A 2 3.20 12.38 22.00
C LYS A 2 2.39 12.22 20.70
N ASN A 3 1.50 13.17 20.39
CA ASN A 3 0.66 13.15 19.17
C ASN A 3 1.45 13.30 17.86
N ARG A 4 2.53 14.10 17.86
CA ARG A 4 3.36 14.31 16.67
C ARG A 4 4.17 13.06 16.31
N LYS A 5 4.67 12.34 17.33
CA LYS A 5 5.32 11.03 17.15
C LYS A 5 4.33 9.98 16.63
N LEU A 6 3.08 10.00 17.10
CA LEU A 6 2.03 9.10 16.63
C LEU A 6 1.67 9.32 15.16
N LEU A 7 1.53 10.59 14.76
CA LEU A 7 1.28 10.98 13.39
C LEU A 7 2.40 10.50 12.45
N LEU A 8 3.66 10.71 12.83
CA LEU A 8 4.81 10.25 12.02
C LEU A 8 4.89 8.72 11.93
N LEU A 9 4.60 8.02 13.03
CA LEU A 9 4.64 6.55 13.06
C LEU A 9 3.53 5.95 12.19
N SER A 10 2.29 6.42 12.36
CA SER A 10 1.16 5.99 11.51
C SER A 10 1.40 6.32 10.03
N PHE A 11 1.98 7.49 9.74
CA PHE A 11 2.35 7.88 8.38
C PHE A 11 3.36 6.90 7.78
N GLY A 12 4.44 6.60 8.50
CA GLY A 12 5.49 5.68 8.04
C GLY A 12 4.97 4.25 7.79
N ILE A 13 4.16 3.71 8.70
CA ILE A 13 3.55 2.39 8.53
C ILE A 13 2.67 2.37 7.27
N SER A 14 1.83 3.38 7.11
CA SER A 14 0.92 3.48 5.97
C SER A 14 1.69 3.62 4.65
N LEU A 15 2.80 4.36 4.66
CA LEU A 15 3.65 4.56 3.49
C LEU A 15 4.26 3.24 3.05
N ILE A 16 4.88 2.50 3.97
CA ILE A 16 5.48 1.20 3.68
C ILE A 16 4.42 0.21 3.19
N TYR A 17 3.25 0.18 3.84
CA TYR A 17 2.16 -0.71 3.47
C TYR A 17 1.65 -0.44 2.05
N VAL A 18 1.43 0.83 1.68
CA VAL A 18 0.98 1.21 0.35
C VAL A 18 2.07 0.96 -0.71
N LEU A 19 3.34 1.23 -0.39
CA LEU A 19 4.46 0.96 -1.29
C LEU A 19 4.61 -0.54 -1.57
N LEU A 20 4.54 -1.39 -0.54
CA LEU A 20 4.56 -2.84 -0.71
C LEU A 20 3.43 -3.29 -1.64
N GLY A 21 2.22 -2.80 -1.39
CA GLY A 21 1.07 -3.14 -2.21
C GLY A 21 1.22 -2.71 -3.67
N THR A 22 1.73 -1.51 -3.90
CA THR A 22 1.98 -0.99 -5.25
C THR A 22 3.04 -1.81 -5.96
N MET A 23 4.12 -2.21 -5.27
CA MET A 23 5.15 -3.09 -5.83
C MET A 23 4.56 -4.42 -6.27
N VAL A 24 3.71 -5.04 -5.44
CA VAL A 24 3.03 -6.30 -5.77
C VAL A 24 2.20 -6.18 -7.05
N VAL A 25 1.45 -5.09 -7.22
CA VAL A 25 0.66 -4.85 -8.43
C VAL A 25 1.56 -4.64 -9.65
N LEU A 26 2.62 -3.84 -9.52
CA LEU A 26 3.53 -3.55 -10.64
C LEU A 26 4.22 -4.81 -11.15
N VAL A 27 4.77 -5.65 -10.26
CA VAL A 27 5.48 -6.87 -10.67
C VAL A 27 4.57 -7.97 -11.23
N SER A 28 3.25 -7.83 -11.07
CA SER A 28 2.28 -8.68 -11.77
C SER A 28 2.23 -8.41 -13.27
N PHE A 29 2.72 -7.25 -13.72
CA PHE A 29 2.84 -6.95 -15.13
C PHE A 29 4.28 -7.21 -15.60
N PRO A 30 4.49 -8.00 -16.67
CA PRO A 30 5.82 -8.43 -17.10
C PRO A 30 6.76 -7.27 -17.45
N LYS A 31 6.22 -6.11 -17.82
CA LYS A 31 6.99 -4.90 -18.14
C LYS A 31 7.65 -4.23 -16.93
N PHE A 32 7.19 -4.52 -15.70
CA PHE A 32 7.66 -3.87 -14.46
C PHE A 32 8.22 -4.88 -13.45
N GLN A 33 8.60 -6.07 -13.90
CA GLN A 33 9.37 -7.00 -13.08
C GLN A 33 10.68 -6.32 -12.66
N THR A 34 10.96 -6.30 -11.36
CA THR A 34 12.13 -5.61 -10.79
C THR A 34 12.90 -6.56 -9.91
N PHE A 35 14.24 -6.56 -10.04
CA PHE A 35 15.16 -7.34 -9.18
C PHE A 35 14.83 -8.84 -9.02
N GLY A 36 14.33 -9.49 -10.08
CA GLY A 36 13.97 -10.92 -10.03
C GLY A 36 12.69 -11.23 -9.25
N PHE A 37 11.99 -10.21 -8.76
CA PHE A 37 10.67 -10.33 -8.15
C PHE A 37 9.61 -10.21 -9.23
N SER A 38 8.91 -11.32 -9.49
CA SER A 38 7.81 -11.43 -10.47
C SER A 38 6.58 -12.06 -9.81
N HIS A 39 5.47 -12.17 -10.54
CA HIS A 39 4.28 -12.89 -10.07
C HIS A 39 4.54 -14.37 -9.72
N GLU A 40 5.65 -14.95 -10.22
CA GLU A 40 6.03 -16.35 -9.98
C GLU A 40 6.82 -16.48 -8.66
N HIS A 41 7.26 -15.36 -8.10
CA HIS A 41 8.02 -15.40 -6.86
C HIS A 41 7.13 -15.93 -5.72
N PRO A 42 7.59 -16.90 -4.90
CA PRO A 42 6.74 -17.54 -3.88
C PRO A 42 6.20 -16.57 -2.82
N LEU A 43 6.89 -15.45 -2.61
CA LEU A 43 6.45 -14.38 -1.72
C LEU A 43 5.40 -13.44 -2.34
N TRP A 44 5.17 -13.47 -3.65
CA TRP A 44 4.24 -12.56 -4.32
C TRP A 44 2.81 -12.73 -3.78
N LEU A 45 2.32 -13.98 -3.72
CA LEU A 45 0.95 -14.28 -3.29
C LEU A 45 0.70 -13.95 -1.81
N PRO A 46 1.58 -14.31 -0.85
CA PRO A 46 1.47 -13.84 0.52
C PRO A 46 1.44 -12.31 0.66
N LEU A 47 2.32 -11.60 -0.06
CA LEU A 47 2.32 -10.15 -0.05
C LEU A 47 1.02 -9.59 -0.65
N ALA A 48 0.54 -10.15 -1.75
CA ALA A 48 -0.71 -9.75 -2.40
C ALA A 48 -1.92 -9.91 -1.49
N ILE A 49 -1.98 -10.99 -0.70
CA ILE A 49 -3.04 -11.18 0.29
C ILE A 49 -2.91 -10.17 1.43
N PHE A 50 -1.69 -9.95 1.95
CA PHE A 50 -1.49 -9.02 3.06
C PHE A 50 -1.80 -7.57 2.70
N THR A 51 -1.55 -7.20 1.44
CA THR A 51 -1.75 -5.85 0.91
C THR A 51 -3.02 -5.72 0.05
N LEU A 52 -3.87 -6.74 0.03
CA LEU A 52 -5.09 -6.80 -0.78
C LEU A 52 -5.96 -5.53 -0.73
N PRO A 53 -6.21 -4.89 0.44
CA PRO A 53 -6.98 -3.65 0.53
C PRO A 53 -6.41 -2.50 -0.32
N VAL A 54 -5.08 -2.44 -0.46
CA VAL A 54 -4.37 -1.44 -1.26
C VAL A 54 -4.37 -1.86 -2.73
N ASN A 55 -4.13 -3.15 -2.97
CA ASN A 55 -3.80 -3.67 -4.29
C ASN A 55 -5.02 -3.81 -5.17
N ILE A 56 -6.20 -4.10 -4.63
CA ILE A 56 -7.39 -4.42 -5.43
C ILE A 56 -7.83 -3.25 -6.32
N LEU A 57 -7.76 -2.03 -5.78
CA LEU A 57 -8.06 -0.80 -6.53
C LEU A 57 -6.99 -0.53 -7.59
N LEU A 58 -5.72 -0.69 -7.22
CA LEU A 58 -4.59 -0.52 -8.14
C LEU A 58 -4.61 -1.56 -9.27
N PHE A 59 -4.99 -2.81 -8.98
CA PHE A 59 -5.18 -3.86 -9.98
C PHE A 59 -6.30 -3.52 -10.95
N GLY A 60 -7.46 -3.10 -10.44
CA GLY A 60 -8.59 -2.68 -11.27
C GLY A 60 -8.20 -1.54 -12.21
N LEU A 61 -7.46 -0.54 -11.70
CA LEU A 61 -6.95 0.56 -12.52
C LEU A 61 -5.95 0.07 -13.58
N ALA A 62 -4.95 -0.73 -13.17
CA ALA A 62 -3.90 -1.19 -14.06
C ALA A 62 -4.40 -2.13 -15.18
N MET A 63 -5.54 -2.79 -14.99
CA MET A 63 -6.22 -3.57 -16.02
C MET A 63 -6.94 -2.70 -17.06
N VAL A 64 -7.34 -1.48 -16.70
CA VAL A 64 -8.04 -0.54 -17.61
C VAL A 64 -7.06 0.39 -18.31
N ASP A 65 -6.14 0.98 -17.57
CA ASP A 65 -5.13 1.88 -18.10
C ASP A 65 -3.86 1.85 -17.24
N LEU A 66 -2.72 1.63 -17.90
CA LEU A 66 -1.42 1.46 -17.26
C LEU A 66 -0.61 2.76 -17.33
N SER A 67 -1.30 3.87 -17.05
CA SER A 67 -0.73 5.20 -16.97
C SER A 67 -0.10 5.43 -15.59
N PHE A 68 1.18 5.82 -15.58
CA PHE A 68 1.90 6.16 -14.34
C PHE A 68 1.20 7.27 -13.54
N SER A 69 0.62 8.25 -14.24
CA SER A 69 -0.10 9.36 -13.61
C SER A 69 -1.33 8.85 -12.85
N SER A 70 -2.11 7.96 -13.48
CA SER A 70 -3.31 7.39 -12.87
C SER A 70 -2.96 6.54 -11.65
N ILE A 71 -1.90 5.73 -11.76
CA ILE A 71 -1.39 4.90 -10.65
C ILE A 71 -0.97 5.79 -9.47
N PHE A 72 -0.22 6.86 -9.72
CA PHE A 72 0.26 7.78 -8.69
C PHE A 72 -0.89 8.50 -7.95
N ILE A 73 -1.90 8.97 -8.69
CA ILE A 73 -3.08 9.61 -8.12
C ILE A 73 -3.84 8.63 -7.23
N LEU A 74 -4.11 7.42 -7.74
CA LEU A 74 -4.83 6.41 -6.98
C LEU A 74 -4.05 5.96 -5.74
N GLN A 75 -2.73 5.79 -5.86
CA GLN A 75 -1.85 5.46 -4.75
C GLN A 75 -1.89 6.52 -3.65
N THR A 76 -1.93 7.80 -4.02
CA THR A 76 -2.06 8.91 -3.07
C THR A 76 -3.39 8.86 -2.31
N ILE A 77 -4.50 8.58 -3.02
CA ILE A 77 -5.83 8.45 -2.40
C ILE A 77 -5.85 7.27 -1.42
N VAL A 78 -5.40 6.10 -1.87
CA VAL A 78 -5.33 4.88 -1.04
C VAL A 78 -4.44 5.10 0.18
N PHE A 79 -3.30 5.78 0.00
CA PHE A 79 -2.41 6.16 1.10
C PHE A 79 -3.11 7.01 2.16
N LEU A 80 -3.84 8.05 1.75
CA LEU A 80 -4.56 8.91 2.70
C LEU A 80 -5.63 8.14 3.48
N ILE A 81 -6.34 7.23 2.82
CA ILE A 81 -7.35 6.36 3.45
C ILE A 81 -6.67 5.42 4.47
N CYS A 82 -5.64 4.68 4.06
CA CYS A 82 -4.89 3.80 4.95
C CYS A 82 -4.31 4.55 6.14
N TRP A 83 -3.78 5.74 5.91
CA TRP A 83 -3.22 6.57 6.97
C TRP A 83 -4.28 7.00 7.99
N GLY A 84 -5.45 7.43 7.52
CA GLY A 84 -6.58 7.77 8.40
C GLY A 84 -7.01 6.59 9.26
N VAL A 85 -7.16 5.40 8.67
CA VAL A 85 -7.56 4.17 9.38
C VAL A 85 -6.50 3.75 10.40
N ILE A 86 -5.23 3.65 9.99
CA ILE A 86 -4.13 3.23 10.88
C ILE A 86 -3.96 4.23 12.02
N HIS A 87 -4.00 5.53 11.74
CA HIS A 87 -3.91 6.56 12.75
C HIS A 87 -5.07 6.46 13.76
N LEU A 88 -6.30 6.23 13.30
CA LEU A 88 -7.46 6.02 14.18
C LEU A 88 -7.30 4.76 15.03
N MET A 89 -6.90 3.63 14.44
CA MET A 89 -6.68 2.37 15.15
C MET A 89 -5.64 2.49 16.26
N ILE A 90 -4.48 3.08 15.93
CA ILE A 90 -3.39 3.31 16.90
C ILE A 90 -3.88 4.22 18.03
N LYS A 91 -4.62 5.28 17.70
CA LYS A 91 -5.17 6.20 18.71
C LYS A 91 -6.16 5.49 19.65
N ILE A 92 -7.04 4.63 19.12
CA ILE A 92 -7.99 3.84 19.93
C ILE A 92 -7.24 2.86 20.84
N LEU A 93 -6.23 2.18 20.32
CA LEU A 93 -5.43 1.20 21.08
C LEU A 93 -4.72 1.87 22.26
N LEU A 94 -4.06 3.01 22.01
CA LEU A 94 -3.35 3.78 23.05
C LEU A 94 -4.27 4.48 24.05
N ASN A 95 -5.54 4.70 23.73
CA ASN A 95 -6.50 5.32 24.65
C ASN A 95 -7.21 4.26 25.53
N LYS A 96 -7.06 2.98 25.21
CA LYS A 96 -7.51 1.83 26.01
C LYS A 96 -6.42 1.31 26.98
N THR A 97 -5.18 1.79 26.86
CA THR A 97 -4.04 1.43 27.73
C THR A 97 -3.75 2.57 28.70
#